data_AF-A0A8J8GBL9-F1
#
_entry.id   AF-A0A8J8GBL9-F1
#
_cell.length_a   1.000
_cell.length_b   1.000
_cell.length_c   1.000
_cell.angle_alpha   90.00
_cell.angle_beta   90.00
_cell.angle_gamma   90.00
#
_symmetry.space_group_name_H-M   'P 1'
#
loop_
_entity.id
_entity.type
_entity.pdbx_description
1 polymer ?
#
loop_
_entity_poly.entity_id
_entity_poly.type
_entity_poly.pdbx_seq_one_letter_code
_entity_poly.pdbx_strand_id
1 'polypeptide(L)'
;MKDKFEDLNWIIQKEKKTLLTYECTLATTEFRGRKYKAWFTYDLKNNAFPWKLKGLPGVILAFEDESGIIKGEASKIYINSDLNMPTKFAEFFDSHRTNSIQFKKVILEINKYSADLESQDLANLPLGTKVKKGNPREFSVEKSFEWEKESSKP
;
A
#
# COMPACT_ATOMS: atom_id res chain seq x y z
N MET A 1 -17.42 -2.70 7.98
CA MET A 1 -17.19 -1.27 7.59
C MET A 1 -16.72 -1.28 6.15
N LYS A 2 -17.31 -0.49 5.26
CA LYS A 2 -16.73 -0.27 3.91
C LYS A 2 -15.53 0.66 4.10
N ASP A 3 -14.35 0.26 3.64
CA ASP A 3 -13.19 1.16 3.58
C ASP A 3 -13.59 2.38 2.73
N LYS A 4 -13.52 3.57 3.31
CA LYS A 4 -13.58 4.81 2.55
C LYS A 4 -12.21 5.03 1.94
N PHE A 5 -12.09 4.81 0.63
CA PHE A 5 -10.88 5.17 -0.12
C PHE A 5 -10.95 6.67 -0.39
N GLU A 6 -10.49 7.47 0.58
CA GLU A 6 -10.22 8.88 0.32
C GLU A 6 -8.98 8.99 -0.57
N ASP A 7 -8.97 9.99 -1.45
CA ASP A 7 -7.81 10.27 -2.29
C ASP A 7 -6.62 10.64 -1.41
N LEU A 8 -5.45 10.12 -1.77
CA LEU A 8 -4.24 10.42 -1.02
C LEU A 8 -3.82 11.87 -1.28
N ASN A 9 -3.36 12.54 -0.24
CA ASN A 9 -2.75 13.86 -0.36
C ASN A 9 -1.34 13.70 -0.94
N TRP A 10 -1.24 13.78 -2.27
CA TRP A 10 0.02 13.75 -2.98
C TRP A 10 0.69 15.13 -3.02
N ILE A 11 1.98 15.16 -2.70
CA ILE A 11 2.83 16.33 -2.87
C ILE A 11 3.58 16.15 -4.18
N ILE A 12 3.21 16.93 -5.20
CA ILE A 12 3.86 16.91 -6.50
C ILE A 12 5.21 17.61 -6.38
N GLN A 13 6.26 16.93 -6.82
CA GLN A 13 7.63 17.41 -6.81
C GLN A 13 7.99 17.98 -8.20
N LYS A 14 9.10 18.72 -8.27
CA LYS A 14 9.61 19.27 -9.53
C LYS A 14 10.44 18.27 -10.35
N GLU A 15 10.77 17.13 -9.75
CA GLU A 15 11.61 16.12 -10.38
C GLU A 15 10.84 15.41 -11.49
N LYS A 16 11.52 15.22 -12.62
CA LYS A 16 10.96 14.59 -13.81
C LYS A 16 11.85 13.43 -14.25
N LYS A 17 11.23 12.38 -14.78
CA LYS A 17 11.89 11.20 -15.30
C LYS A 17 11.11 10.68 -16.51
N THR A 18 11.81 10.25 -17.55
CA THR A 18 11.15 9.62 -18.71
C THR A 18 11.04 8.11 -18.47
N LEU A 19 9.83 7.57 -18.54
CA LEU A 19 9.54 6.13 -18.42
C LEU A 19 8.68 5.68 -19.60
N LEU A 20 9.07 4.59 -20.27
CA LEU A 20 8.35 4.03 -21.42
C LEU A 20 7.94 5.09 -22.47
N THR A 21 8.79 6.10 -22.72
CA THR A 21 8.58 7.28 -23.59
C THR A 21 7.72 8.43 -23.06
N TYR A 22 7.14 8.30 -21.86
CA TYR A 22 6.33 9.36 -21.23
C TYR A 22 7.14 10.19 -20.23
N GLU A 23 6.91 11.50 -20.22
CA GLU A 23 7.42 12.37 -19.16
C GLU A 23 6.63 12.12 -17.87
N CYS A 24 7.31 11.64 -16.84
CA CYS A 24 6.73 11.41 -15.53
C CYS A 24 7.24 12.44 -14.53
N THR A 25 6.35 12.91 -13.68
CA THR A 25 6.64 13.79 -12.55
C THR A 25 6.63 12.98 -11.27
N LEU A 26 7.57 13.26 -10.37
CA LEU A 26 7.59 12.64 -9.04
C LEU A 26 6.48 13.23 -8.16
N ALA A 27 5.79 12.38 -7.42
CA ALA A 27 4.92 12.75 -6.32
C ALA A 27 5.23 11.91 -5.09
N THR A 28 5.08 12.51 -3.91
CA THR A 28 5.30 11.83 -2.63
C THR A 28 4.06 11.89 -1.76
N THR A 29 3.74 10.82 -1.05
CA THR A 29 2.66 10.81 -0.07
C THR A 29 3.00 9.90 1.10
N GLU A 30 2.26 10.04 2.20
CA GLU A 30 2.32 9.12 3.33
C GLU A 30 0.98 8.38 3.43
N PHE A 31 1.03 7.06 3.32
CA PHE A 31 -0.14 6.21 3.38
C PHE A 31 0.10 5.00 4.29
N ARG A 32 -0.81 4.77 5.24
CA ARG A 32 -0.81 3.63 6.18
C ARG A 32 0.55 3.37 6.86
N GLY A 33 1.27 4.46 7.19
CA GLY A 33 2.56 4.41 7.89
C GLY A 33 3.76 4.16 6.98
N ARG A 34 3.59 4.28 5.66
CA ARG A 34 4.67 4.22 4.68
C ARG A 34 4.72 5.52 3.88
N LYS A 35 5.93 5.98 3.56
CA LYS A 35 6.15 7.05 2.59
C LYS A 35 6.34 6.42 1.22
N TYR A 36 5.53 6.85 0.27
CA TYR A 36 5.58 6.42 -1.12
C TYR A 36 6.14 7.53 -1.99
N LYS A 37 6.96 7.13 -2.95
CA LYS A 37 7.37 7.90 -4.12
C LYS A 37 6.67 7.29 -5.33
N ALA A 38 6.01 8.11 -6.14
CA ALA A 38 5.32 7.68 -7.33
C ALA A 38 5.69 8.58 -8.51
N TRP A 39 6.01 7.98 -9.66
CA TRP A 39 6.32 8.64 -10.92
C TRP A 39 5.11 8.55 -11.82
N PHE A 40 4.40 9.66 -12.03
CA PHE A 40 3.16 9.68 -12.80
C PHE A 40 3.24 10.59 -14.02
N THR A 41 2.52 10.25 -15.08
CA THR A 41 2.42 11.06 -16.31
C THR A 41 1.05 11.70 -16.46
N TYR A 42 1.02 12.95 -16.94
CA TYR A 42 -0.21 13.68 -17.29
C TYR A 42 -0.75 13.30 -18.68
N ASP A 43 0.07 12.64 -19.50
CA ASP A 43 -0.27 12.32 -20.89
C ASP A 43 -1.39 11.26 -20.96
N LEU A 44 -1.51 10.45 -19.92
CA LEU A 44 -2.52 9.41 -19.78
C LEU A 44 -3.60 9.86 -18.79
N LYS A 45 -4.83 10.04 -19.28
CA LYS A 45 -5.97 10.56 -18.51
C LYS A 45 -6.72 9.49 -17.69
N ASN A 46 -6.45 8.21 -17.93
CA ASN A 46 -7.16 7.12 -17.28
C ASN A 46 -6.40 6.67 -16.04
N ASN A 47 -6.93 6.92 -14.84
CA ASN A 47 -6.33 6.47 -13.57
C ASN A 47 -6.19 4.92 -13.55
N ALA A 48 -4.99 4.41 -13.82
CA ALA A 48 -4.73 2.98 -13.98
C ALA A 48 -3.73 2.50 -12.91
N PHE A 49 -4.19 2.29 -11.67
CA PHE A 49 -3.33 1.81 -10.57
C PHE A 49 -3.90 0.66 -9.76
N PRO A 50 -3.03 -0.04 -9.00
CA PRO A 50 -3.48 -0.76 -7.82
C PRO A 50 -4.39 0.15 -6.99
N TRP A 51 -5.59 -0.36 -6.73
CA TRP A 51 -6.77 0.26 -6.12
C TRP A 51 -6.56 1.22 -4.92
N LYS A 52 -5.39 1.22 -4.27
CA LYS A 52 -5.08 1.96 -3.05
C LYS A 52 -4.26 3.26 -3.23
N LEU A 53 -3.56 3.45 -4.35
CA LEU A 53 -2.70 4.63 -4.59
C LEU A 53 -3.38 5.65 -5.52
N LYS A 54 -4.59 6.08 -5.16
CA LYS A 54 -5.39 7.05 -5.94
C LYS A 54 -5.08 8.50 -5.52
N GLY A 55 -5.58 9.47 -6.30
CA GLY A 55 -5.47 10.91 -6.00
C GLY A 55 -4.51 11.69 -6.89
N LEU A 56 -3.82 11.06 -7.85
CA LEU A 56 -3.02 11.77 -8.85
C LEU A 56 -3.83 12.05 -10.13
N PRO A 57 -3.57 13.17 -10.82
CA PRO A 57 -4.31 13.58 -12.03
C PRO A 57 -3.87 12.84 -13.31
N GLY A 58 -3.23 11.68 -13.21
CA GLY A 58 -2.63 10.96 -14.35
C GLY A 58 -2.19 9.54 -13.98
N VAL A 59 -1.32 8.91 -14.79
CA VAL A 59 -0.88 7.50 -14.63
C VAL A 59 0.54 7.37 -14.01
N ILE A 60 0.69 6.98 -12.74
CA ILE A 60 1.83 6.33 -12.07
C ILE A 60 2.32 5.14 -12.91
N LEU A 61 3.47 5.36 -13.55
CA LEU A 61 4.22 4.33 -14.25
C LEU A 61 5.19 3.62 -13.33
N ALA A 62 5.60 4.22 -12.21
CA ALA A 62 6.41 3.55 -11.22
C ALA A 62 6.10 4.05 -9.80
N PHE A 63 6.17 3.18 -8.81
CA PHE A 63 6.10 3.56 -7.41
C PHE A 63 7.05 2.73 -6.57
N GLU A 64 7.51 3.32 -5.48
CA GLU A 64 8.33 2.65 -4.47
C GLU A 64 8.02 3.23 -3.09
N ASP A 65 8.12 2.40 -2.05
CA ASP A 65 8.17 2.90 -0.69
C ASP A 65 9.60 3.27 -0.28
N GLU A 66 9.75 4.11 0.73
CA GLU A 66 11.07 4.56 1.24
C GLU A 66 11.97 3.38 1.66
N SER A 67 11.38 2.25 2.06
CA SER A 67 12.11 1.04 2.44
C SER A 67 12.52 0.15 1.24
N GLY A 68 12.03 0.44 0.03
CA GLY A 68 12.28 -0.35 -1.18
C GLY A 68 11.67 -1.77 -1.18
N ILE A 69 10.83 -2.08 -0.19
CA ILE A 69 10.17 -3.38 -0.02
C ILE A 69 9.02 -3.50 -1.02
N ILE A 70 8.29 -2.40 -1.21
CA ILE A 70 7.13 -2.32 -2.08
C ILE A 70 7.51 -1.45 -3.24
N LYS A 71 7.64 -2.04 -4.42
CA LYS A 71 7.90 -1.32 -5.66
C LYS A 71 7.18 -1.95 -6.83
N GLY A 72 6.83 -1.13 -7.81
CA GLY A 72 6.25 -1.56 -9.07
C GLY A 72 6.63 -0.59 -10.16
N GLU A 73 6.88 -1.11 -11.35
CA GLU A 73 7.20 -0.32 -12.53
C GLU A 73 6.46 -0.92 -13.74
N ALA A 74 5.85 -0.06 -14.54
CA ALA A 74 5.18 -0.42 -15.76
C ALA A 74 6.22 -0.91 -16.77
N SER A 75 5.98 -2.07 -17.37
CA SER A 75 6.88 -2.61 -18.40
C SER A 75 6.40 -2.31 -19.82
N LYS A 76 5.09 -2.22 -20.06
CA LYS A 76 4.49 -1.95 -21.37
C LYS A 76 3.16 -1.22 -21.21
N ILE A 77 2.85 -0.32 -22.14
CA ILE A 77 1.58 0.41 -22.22
C ILE A 77 0.98 0.18 -23.60
N TYR A 78 -0.27 -0.24 -23.64
CA TYR A 78 -1.05 -0.41 -24.86
C TYR A 78 -2.21 0.59 -24.83
N ILE A 79 -2.29 1.49 -25.81
CA ILE A 79 -3.33 2.52 -25.93
C ILE A 79 -4.30 2.08 -27.02
N ASN A 80 -5.61 2.22 -26.79
CA ASN A 80 -6.67 1.85 -27.75
C ASN A 80 -6.58 0.40 -28.24
N SER A 81 -5.96 -0.47 -27.46
CA SER A 81 -5.99 -1.91 -27.74
C SER A 81 -7.37 -2.45 -27.40
N ASP A 82 -7.94 -3.29 -28.27
CA ASP A 82 -9.08 -4.17 -27.96
C ASP A 82 -8.74 -5.25 -26.92
N LEU A 83 -7.66 -5.05 -26.14
CA LEU A 83 -7.37 -5.78 -24.92
C LEU A 83 -8.44 -5.43 -23.91
N ASN A 84 -9.57 -6.11 -24.00
CA ASN A 84 -10.45 -6.30 -22.86
C ASN A 84 -9.56 -6.85 -21.73
N MET A 85 -9.66 -6.25 -20.53
CA MET A 85 -9.17 -6.90 -19.31
C MET A 85 -9.59 -8.36 -19.41
N PRO A 86 -8.67 -9.34 -19.33
CA PRO A 86 -9.04 -10.72 -19.59
C PRO A 86 -10.20 -11.02 -18.65
N THR A 87 -11.39 -11.29 -19.18
CA THR A 87 -12.58 -11.48 -18.35
C THR A 87 -12.32 -12.60 -17.35
N LYS A 88 -11.55 -13.61 -17.78
CA LYS A 88 -10.98 -14.67 -16.95
C LYS A 88 -10.14 -14.19 -15.77
N PHE A 89 -9.42 -13.09 -15.88
CA PHE A 89 -8.64 -12.52 -14.78
C PHE A 89 -9.56 -11.85 -13.75
N ALA A 90 -10.54 -11.05 -14.20
CA ALA A 90 -11.55 -10.47 -13.31
C ALA A 90 -12.40 -11.57 -12.65
N GLU A 91 -12.92 -12.50 -13.42
CA GLU A 91 -13.66 -13.69 -12.98
C GLU A 91 -12.83 -14.56 -12.04
N PHE A 92 -11.53 -14.73 -12.28
CA PHE A 92 -10.63 -15.45 -11.38
C PHE A 92 -10.60 -14.78 -10.00
N PHE A 93 -10.38 -13.47 -9.93
CA PHE A 93 -10.38 -12.76 -8.65
C PHE A 93 -11.76 -12.76 -7.98
N ASP A 94 -12.84 -12.58 -8.74
CA ASP A 94 -14.21 -12.56 -8.20
C ASP A 94 -14.66 -13.95 -7.72
N SER A 95 -14.35 -15.02 -8.45
CA SER A 95 -14.69 -16.40 -8.09
C SER A 95 -13.87 -16.93 -6.90
N HIS A 96 -12.64 -16.44 -6.72
CA HIS A 96 -11.77 -16.81 -5.60
C HIS A 96 -11.90 -15.84 -4.42
N ARG A 97 -12.79 -14.85 -4.52
CA ARG A 97 -13.17 -13.96 -3.41
C ARG A 97 -14.02 -14.74 -2.41
N THR A 98 -13.35 -15.58 -1.62
CA THR A 98 -13.99 -16.31 -0.51
C THR A 98 -14.59 -15.34 0.52
N ASN A 99 -15.57 -15.84 1.28
CA ASN A 99 -16.32 -15.12 2.30
C ASN A 99 -15.49 -14.01 2.96
N SER A 100 -15.99 -12.77 2.88
CA SER A 100 -15.28 -11.59 3.38
C SER A 100 -15.14 -11.68 4.89
N ILE A 101 -14.05 -12.26 5.37
CA ILE A 101 -13.61 -12.02 6.74
C ILE A 101 -13.31 -10.52 6.80
N GLN A 102 -13.92 -9.82 7.75
CA GLN A 102 -13.65 -8.40 7.95
C GLN A 102 -12.15 -8.26 8.22
N PHE A 103 -11.42 -7.58 7.33
CA PHE A 103 -9.96 -7.44 7.42
C PHE A 103 -9.53 -6.92 8.80
N LYS A 104 -10.29 -5.99 9.37
CA LYS A 104 -10.14 -5.51 10.75
C LYS A 104 -10.05 -6.64 11.78
N LYS A 105 -10.90 -7.68 11.68
CA LYS A 105 -10.89 -8.82 12.61
C LYS A 105 -9.59 -9.62 12.50
N VAL A 106 -9.12 -9.86 11.28
CA VAL A 106 -7.84 -10.55 11.03
C VAL A 106 -6.68 -9.75 11.62
N ILE A 107 -6.64 -8.44 11.35
CA ILE A 107 -5.58 -7.55 11.87
C ILE A 107 -5.57 -7.50 13.40
N LEU A 108 -6.74 -7.44 14.04
CA LEU A 108 -6.83 -7.46 15.50
C LEU A 108 -6.32 -8.78 16.09
N GLU A 109 -6.64 -9.91 15.46
CA GLU A 109 -6.16 -11.22 15.90
C GLU A 109 -4.64 -11.35 15.75
N ILE A 110 -4.08 -10.89 14.62
CA ILE A 110 -2.63 -10.84 14.40
C ILE A 110 -1.95 -9.98 15.47
N ASN A 111 -2.50 -8.79 15.77
CA ASN A 111 -1.96 -7.91 16.81
C ASN A 111 -1.90 -8.59 18.17
N LYS A 112 -2.98 -9.28 18.54
CA LYS A 112 -3.08 -10.00 19.81
C LYS A 112 -2.05 -11.14 19.87
N TYR A 113 -2.01 -11.97 18.83
CA TYR A 113 -1.05 -13.07 18.72
C TYR A 113 0.41 -12.58 18.79
N SER A 114 0.74 -11.47 18.12
CA SER A 114 2.08 -10.87 18.20
C SER A 114 2.43 -10.39 19.61
N ALA A 115 1.49 -9.77 20.33
CA ALA A 115 1.72 -9.31 21.71
C ALA A 115 1.92 -10.48 22.70
N ASP A 116 1.18 -11.58 22.50
CA ASP A 116 1.31 -12.79 23.31
C ASP A 116 2.68 -13.46 23.10
N LEU A 117 3.13 -13.58 21.84
CA LEU A 117 4.48 -14.07 21.51
C LEU A 117 5.57 -13.20 22.13
N GLU A 118 5.48 -11.87 21.97
CA GLU A 118 6.45 -10.94 22.56
C GLU A 118 6.53 -11.10 24.08
N SER A 119 5.40 -11.33 24.75
CA SER A 119 5.35 -11.51 26.20
C SER A 119 6.02 -12.81 26.65
N GLN A 120 5.83 -13.89 25.89
CA GLN A 120 6.52 -15.17 26.12
C GLN A 120 8.02 -15.05 25.88
N ASP A 121 8.41 -14.42 24.78
CA ASP A 121 9.83 -14.20 24.45
C ASP A 121 10.51 -13.35 25.53
N LEU A 122 9.90 -12.25 25.96
CA LEU A 122 10.41 -11.39 27.04
C LEU A 122 10.57 -12.13 28.36
N ALA A 123 9.65 -13.04 28.71
CA ALA A 123 9.74 -13.84 29.93
C ALA A 123 10.93 -14.82 29.91
N ASN A 124 11.38 -15.23 28.71
CA ASN A 124 12.51 -16.14 28.52
C ASN A 124 13.85 -15.42 28.32
N LEU A 125 13.87 -14.08 28.27
CA LEU A 125 15.10 -13.31 28.12
C LEU A 125 15.84 -13.14 29.45
N PRO A 126 17.19 -13.10 29.44
CA PRO A 126 17.96 -12.83 30.63
C PRO A 126 17.74 -11.40 31.14
N LEU A 127 17.78 -11.25 32.47
CA LEU A 127 17.62 -9.95 33.13
C LEU A 127 18.61 -8.92 32.60
N GLY A 128 18.12 -7.71 32.33
CA GLY A 128 18.92 -6.59 31.82
C GLY A 128 18.96 -6.48 30.29
N THR A 129 18.39 -7.45 29.56
CA THR A 129 18.24 -7.37 28.10
C THR A 129 17.33 -6.20 27.72
N LYS A 130 17.85 -5.27 26.92
CA LYS A 130 17.05 -4.18 26.33
C LYS A 130 16.50 -4.63 24.98
N VAL A 131 15.20 -4.87 24.90
CA VAL A 131 14.52 -5.19 23.65
C VAL A 131 13.98 -3.90 23.03
N LYS A 132 14.26 -3.69 21.74
CA LYS A 132 13.60 -2.64 20.97
C LYS A 132 12.32 -3.23 20.37
N LYS A 133 11.16 -2.76 20.84
CA LYS A 133 9.87 -3.18 20.29
C LYS A 133 9.73 -2.66 18.85
N GLY A 134 9.68 -3.58 17.90
CA GLY A 134 9.42 -3.29 16.48
C GLY A 134 7.93 -3.18 16.19
N ASN A 135 7.57 -2.72 14.98
CA ASN A 135 6.19 -2.86 14.51
C ASN A 135 6.04 -4.27 13.90
N PRO A 136 5.12 -5.13 14.40
CA PRO A 136 4.92 -6.47 13.84
C PRO A 136 4.61 -6.48 12.33
N ARG A 137 4.12 -5.35 11.80
CA ARG A 137 3.79 -5.14 10.39
C ARG A 137 4.85 -4.37 9.60
N GLU A 138 6.08 -4.28 10.10
CA GLU A 138 7.16 -3.52 9.44
C GLU A 138 7.38 -3.92 7.96
N PHE A 139 7.16 -5.19 7.62
CA PHE A 139 7.26 -5.72 6.25
C PHE A 139 5.91 -5.88 5.53
N SER A 140 4.79 -5.63 6.22
CA SER A 140 3.45 -5.74 5.63
C SER A 140 3.14 -4.55 4.72
N VAL A 141 2.28 -4.74 3.71
CA VAL A 141 1.86 -3.64 2.82
C VAL A 141 1.37 -2.42 3.60
N GLU A 142 0.65 -2.65 4.70
CA GLU A 142 0.09 -1.60 5.56
C GLU A 142 0.66 -1.76 6.97
N LYS A 143 1.36 -0.73 7.46
CA LYS A 143 1.97 -0.74 8.80
C LYS A 143 0.98 -0.31 9.87
N SER A 144 0.02 0.53 9.51
CA SER A 144 -0.96 1.13 10.42
C SER A 144 -2.31 1.32 9.74
N PHE A 145 -3.35 1.41 10.57
CA PHE A 145 -4.74 1.52 10.12
C PHE A 145 -5.46 2.72 10.76
N GLU A 146 -6.55 3.17 10.13
CA GLU A 146 -7.28 4.36 10.59
C GLU A 146 -7.87 4.15 12.00
N TRP A 147 -8.42 2.96 12.26
CA TRP A 147 -9.02 2.62 13.55
C TRP A 147 -8.02 2.51 14.71
N GLU A 148 -6.72 2.34 14.42
CA GLU A 148 -5.68 2.32 15.46
C GLU A 148 -5.40 3.74 15.99
N LYS A 149 -5.60 4.76 15.15
CA LYS A 149 -5.47 6.18 15.54
C LYS A 149 -6.71 6.69 16.27
N GLU A 150 -7.90 6.20 15.91
CA GLU A 150 -9.16 6.58 16.55
C GLU A 150 -9.25 6.11 18.02
N SER A 151 -8.71 4.93 18.34
CA SER A 151 -8.63 4.43 19.72
C SER A 151 -7.69 5.21 20.63
N SER A 152 -6.94 6.17 20.10
CA SER A 152 -6.04 7.04 20.87
C SER A 152 -6.63 8.42 21.18
N LYS A 153 -7.87 8.70 20.75
CA LYS A 153 -8.54 9.96 21.13
C LYS A 153 -9.20 9.78 22.51
N PRO A 154 -8.88 10.64 23.49
CA PRO A 154 -9.44 10.57 24.84
C PRO A 154 -10.96 10.82 24.85
#